data_AF-A0A1G4IZU7-F1
#
_entry.id   AF-A0A1G4IZU7-F1
#
_cell.length_a   1.000
_cell.length_b   1.000
_cell.length_c   1.000
_cell.angle_alpha   90.00
_cell.angle_beta   90.00
_cell.angle_gamma   90.00
#
_symmetry.space_group_name_H-M   'P 1'
#
loop_
_entity.id
_entity.type
_entity.pdbx_description
1 polymer ?
#
loop_
_entity_poly.entity_id
_entity_poly.type
_entity_poly.pdbx_seq_one_letter_code
_entity_poly.pdbx_strand_id
1 'polypeptide(L)'
;MVLETDPETCDQLKDWIGHELIEKDPDIASELIDYVLEILRGLPSVSDKKESGFDAEDLVKLQLKGIVRNPETMVEQYPSRMLALENEEKASRPTSSVKIMHIPIRFLKKEQIKAQFRAFGAIEHCKVNMLERQAVIQYKNESCAIRCTKAATVFFQNRFVKAEFFHGILEDFEGATLISTEPQKSFQIPQSPSPPTPLVSSPEGNDFSKRIQQVQGVQQAIFENNQRSNESFKKNFNELFSSKEKLLRAHQSLLQNLRRKTLDLPPDDTGTTVEQLALEFEELQTSMDKLSITPEAMVNIKLRKLNMDHPNELEMKDARAAAGKKKRAKKSTVLRKKMRRKR
;
A
#
# COMPACT_ATOMS: atom_id res chain seq x y z
N MET A 1 -36.17 -1.54 -9.24
CA MET A 1 -35.16 -0.72 -9.92
C MET A 1 -34.49 -1.60 -10.96
N VAL A 2 -34.55 -1.24 -12.24
CA VAL A 2 -33.74 -1.92 -13.26
C VAL A 2 -32.32 -1.44 -13.06
N LEU A 3 -31.42 -2.34 -12.62
CA LEU A 3 -30.00 -2.04 -12.49
C LEU A 3 -29.43 -1.85 -13.90
N GLU A 4 -29.28 -0.60 -14.34
CA GLU A 4 -28.46 -0.26 -15.50
C GLU A 4 -27.02 -0.66 -15.18
N THR A 5 -26.64 -1.87 -15.61
CA THR A 5 -25.29 -2.41 -15.46
C THR A 5 -24.42 -1.87 -16.59
N ASP A 6 -23.25 -1.32 -16.23
CA ASP A 6 -22.26 -0.79 -17.18
C ASP A 6 -21.77 -1.92 -18.11
N PRO A 7 -21.52 -1.67 -19.41
CA PRO A 7 -21.10 -2.70 -20.36
C PRO A 7 -19.91 -3.53 -19.91
N GLU A 8 -18.92 -2.95 -19.21
CA GLU A 8 -17.76 -3.69 -18.72
C GLU A 8 -18.13 -4.69 -17.60
N THR A 9 -19.04 -4.32 -16.70
CA THR A 9 -19.54 -5.23 -15.66
C THR A 9 -20.35 -6.37 -16.27
N CYS A 10 -21.12 -6.05 -17.33
CA CYS A 10 -21.89 -7.03 -18.09
C CYS A 10 -20.95 -8.08 -18.72
N ASP A 11 -19.86 -7.65 -19.34
CA ASP A 11 -18.90 -8.55 -19.98
C ASP A 11 -18.22 -9.49 -18.96
N GLN A 12 -17.85 -8.99 -17.78
CA GLN A 12 -17.27 -9.82 -16.72
C GLN A 12 -18.26 -10.84 -16.15
N LEU A 13 -19.54 -10.47 -16.07
CA LEU A 13 -20.62 -11.40 -15.72
C LEU A 13 -20.83 -12.46 -16.80
N LYS A 14 -20.79 -12.08 -18.09
CA LYS A 14 -20.88 -13.01 -19.22
C LYS A 14 -19.76 -14.04 -19.19
N ASP A 15 -18.53 -13.61 -18.93
CA ASP A 15 -17.38 -14.52 -18.82
C ASP A 15 -17.56 -15.53 -17.68
N TRP A 16 -18.01 -15.07 -16.51
CA TRP A 16 -18.31 -15.95 -15.38
C TRP A 16 -19.40 -16.97 -15.70
N ILE A 17 -20.49 -16.54 -16.32
CA ILE A 17 -21.59 -17.43 -16.74
C ILE A 17 -21.09 -18.46 -17.76
N GLY A 18 -20.28 -18.03 -18.73
CA GLY A 18 -19.69 -18.90 -19.74
C GLY A 18 -18.87 -20.06 -19.17
N HIS A 19 -18.22 -19.86 -18.02
CA HIS A 19 -17.50 -20.94 -17.33
C HIS A 19 -18.45 -21.99 -16.74
N GLU A 20 -19.60 -21.57 -16.23
CA GLU A 20 -20.59 -22.41 -15.55
C GLU A 20 -21.57 -23.14 -16.49
N LEU A 21 -21.64 -22.74 -17.77
CA LEU A 21 -22.48 -23.42 -18.76
C LEU A 21 -22.07 -24.88 -19.01
N ILE A 22 -23.07 -25.73 -19.23
CA ILE A 22 -22.88 -27.13 -19.63
C ILE A 22 -22.47 -27.21 -21.10
N GLU A 23 -23.18 -26.49 -21.97
CA GLU A 23 -22.89 -26.40 -23.40
C GLU A 23 -21.70 -25.47 -23.66
N LYS A 24 -20.77 -25.90 -24.52
CA LYS A 24 -19.52 -25.17 -24.82
C LYS A 24 -19.41 -24.75 -26.29
N ASP A 25 -20.38 -25.11 -27.12
CA ASP A 25 -20.46 -24.58 -28.48
C ASP A 25 -20.64 -23.05 -28.46
N PRO A 26 -19.78 -22.28 -29.15
CA PRO A 26 -19.67 -20.83 -28.98
C PRO A 26 -20.93 -20.07 -29.40
N ASP A 27 -21.58 -20.51 -30.48
CA ASP A 27 -22.79 -19.87 -31.00
C ASP A 27 -23.95 -20.05 -30.01
N ILE A 28 -24.16 -21.27 -29.53
CA ILE A 28 -25.21 -21.61 -28.56
C ILE A 28 -24.90 -21.02 -27.18
N ALA A 29 -23.63 -21.02 -26.76
CA ALA A 29 -23.21 -20.47 -25.48
C ALA A 29 -23.53 -18.98 -25.37
N SER A 30 -23.31 -18.18 -26.41
CA SER A 30 -23.62 -16.74 -26.37
C SER A 30 -25.11 -16.45 -26.10
N GLU A 31 -26.01 -17.18 -26.78
CA GLU A 31 -27.46 -17.06 -26.57
C GLU A 31 -27.88 -17.53 -25.18
N LEU A 32 -27.28 -18.63 -24.69
CA LEU A 32 -27.52 -19.12 -23.33
C LEU A 32 -27.00 -18.17 -22.26
N ILE A 33 -25.86 -17.50 -22.47
CA ILE A 33 -25.34 -16.50 -21.53
C ILE A 33 -26.33 -15.33 -21.39
N ASP A 34 -26.83 -14.80 -22.50
CA ASP A 34 -27.76 -13.68 -22.48
C ASP A 34 -29.09 -14.07 -21.81
N TYR A 35 -29.58 -15.30 -22.08
CA TYR A 35 -30.76 -15.85 -21.42
C TYR A 35 -30.58 -16.03 -19.90
N VAL A 36 -29.44 -16.59 -19.48
CA VAL A 36 -29.12 -16.77 -18.05
C VAL A 36 -29.00 -15.41 -17.35
N LEU A 37 -28.40 -14.41 -17.99
CA LEU A 37 -28.34 -13.05 -17.46
C LEU A 37 -29.72 -12.43 -17.29
N GLU A 38 -30.62 -12.63 -18.24
CA GLU A 38 -32.00 -12.13 -18.17
C GLU A 38 -32.75 -12.75 -16.99
N ILE A 39 -32.62 -14.06 -16.79
CA ILE A 39 -33.20 -14.77 -15.64
C ILE A 39 -32.63 -14.23 -14.32
N LEU A 40 -31.31 -14.10 -14.20
CA LEU A 40 -30.66 -13.62 -12.98
C LEU A 40 -30.99 -12.16 -12.67
N ARG A 41 -31.21 -11.31 -13.67
CA ARG A 41 -31.69 -9.93 -13.51
C ARG A 41 -33.14 -9.86 -13.01
N GLY A 42 -33.93 -10.90 -13.24
CA GLY A 42 -35.29 -11.03 -12.73
C GLY A 42 -35.38 -11.36 -11.24
N LEU A 43 -34.26 -11.69 -10.58
CA LEU A 43 -34.25 -11.97 -9.14
C LEU A 43 -34.56 -10.71 -8.31
N PRO A 44 -35.44 -10.78 -7.31
CA PRO A 44 -35.71 -9.66 -6.43
C PRO A 44 -34.44 -9.24 -5.70
N SER A 45 -34.15 -7.94 -5.70
CA SER A 45 -33.02 -7.37 -4.96
C SER A 45 -33.10 -7.78 -3.49
N VAL A 46 -31.98 -8.20 -2.90
CA VAL A 46 -31.85 -8.67 -1.51
C VAL A 46 -32.42 -7.66 -0.48
N SER A 47 -32.58 -6.39 -0.87
CA SER A 47 -33.17 -5.33 -0.05
C SER A 47 -34.69 -5.42 0.14
N ASP A 48 -35.42 -6.15 -0.71
CA ASP A 48 -36.90 -6.19 -0.72
C ASP A 48 -37.47 -7.52 -0.20
N LYS A 49 -36.80 -8.16 0.76
CA LYS A 49 -37.31 -9.39 1.41
C LYS A 49 -38.47 -9.09 2.37
N LYS A 50 -39.65 -8.79 1.83
CA LYS A 50 -40.94 -8.91 2.53
C LYS A 50 -41.54 -10.29 2.25
N GLU A 51 -41.27 -11.22 3.16
CA GLU A 51 -42.06 -12.42 3.56
C GLU A 51 -42.74 -13.34 2.50
N SER A 52 -42.44 -13.24 1.20
CA SER A 52 -43.09 -14.08 0.17
C SER A 52 -42.13 -14.77 -0.82
N GLY A 53 -40.82 -14.76 -0.55
CA GLY A 53 -39.78 -15.01 -1.56
C GLY A 53 -39.32 -16.46 -1.83
N PHE A 54 -39.95 -17.50 -1.27
CA PHE A 54 -39.50 -18.88 -1.52
C PHE A 54 -39.72 -19.33 -2.99
N ASP A 55 -40.74 -18.81 -3.67
CA ASP A 55 -41.09 -19.28 -5.02
C ASP A 55 -40.17 -18.77 -6.14
N ALA A 56 -39.61 -17.56 -6.01
CA ALA A 56 -38.86 -16.93 -7.11
C ALA A 56 -37.45 -17.53 -7.29
N GLU A 57 -36.73 -17.75 -6.19
CA GLU A 57 -35.39 -18.36 -6.25
C GLU A 57 -35.46 -19.82 -6.74
N ASP A 58 -36.47 -20.57 -6.32
CA ASP A 58 -36.65 -21.97 -6.74
C ASP A 58 -37.11 -22.09 -8.20
N LEU A 59 -37.92 -21.15 -8.69
CA LEU A 59 -38.29 -21.08 -10.10
C LEU A 59 -37.08 -20.75 -10.99
N VAL A 60 -36.21 -19.85 -10.55
CA VAL A 60 -34.96 -19.54 -11.25
C VAL A 60 -34.02 -20.76 -11.26
N LYS A 61 -33.85 -21.46 -10.14
CA LYS A 61 -33.07 -22.71 -10.10
C LYS A 61 -33.62 -23.77 -11.06
N LEU A 62 -34.95 -23.88 -11.16
CA LEU A 62 -35.61 -24.82 -12.06
C LEU A 62 -35.38 -24.45 -13.54
N GLN A 63 -35.41 -23.16 -13.89
CA GLN A 63 -35.16 -22.67 -15.25
C GLN A 63 -33.70 -22.84 -15.68
N LEU A 64 -32.75 -22.67 -14.76
CA LEU A 64 -31.33 -22.84 -15.03
C LEU A 64 -30.89 -24.31 -15.08
N LYS A 65 -31.75 -25.23 -14.63
CA LYS A 65 -31.48 -26.67 -14.61
C LYS A 65 -31.33 -27.20 -16.05
N GLY A 66 -30.15 -27.78 -16.33
CA GLY A 66 -29.82 -28.30 -17.66
C GLY A 66 -29.13 -27.29 -18.58
N ILE A 67 -29.03 -26.03 -18.17
CA ILE A 67 -28.26 -24.98 -18.87
C ILE A 67 -26.91 -24.77 -18.17
N VAL A 68 -26.95 -24.69 -16.83
CA VAL A 68 -25.79 -24.44 -15.97
C VAL A 68 -25.45 -25.69 -15.16
N ARG A 69 -24.15 -25.93 -14.92
CA ARG A 69 -23.65 -27.09 -14.17
C ARG A 69 -24.22 -27.18 -12.76
N ASN A 70 -24.21 -26.07 -12.03
CA ASN A 70 -24.70 -25.96 -10.65
C ASN A 70 -25.60 -24.73 -10.48
N PRO A 71 -26.91 -24.85 -10.75
CA PRO A 71 -27.86 -23.75 -10.61
C PRO A 71 -27.92 -23.16 -9.20
N GLU A 72 -27.83 -24.00 -8.17
CA GLU A 72 -27.92 -23.60 -6.75
C GLU A 72 -26.78 -22.65 -6.37
N THR A 73 -25.53 -23.05 -6.65
CA THR A 73 -24.36 -22.24 -6.33
C THR A 73 -24.32 -20.94 -7.12
N MET A 74 -24.85 -20.94 -8.34
CA MET A 74 -24.86 -19.74 -9.18
C MET A 74 -25.81 -18.67 -8.64
N VAL A 75 -27.03 -19.08 -8.27
CA VAL A 75 -28.03 -18.16 -7.69
C VAL A 75 -27.55 -17.62 -6.35
N GLU A 76 -26.91 -18.44 -5.52
CA GLU A 76 -26.32 -17.99 -4.24
C GLU A 76 -25.15 -17.03 -4.42
N GLN A 77 -24.28 -17.25 -5.42
CA GLN A 77 -23.10 -16.42 -5.64
C GLN A 77 -23.40 -15.11 -6.37
N TYR A 78 -24.50 -15.04 -7.13
CA TYR A 78 -24.83 -13.89 -7.96
C TYR A 78 -24.87 -12.56 -7.18
N PRO A 79 -25.55 -12.43 -6.02
CA PRO A 79 -25.53 -11.20 -5.24
C PRO A 79 -24.13 -10.79 -4.78
N SER A 80 -23.31 -11.76 -4.35
CA SER A 80 -21.94 -11.49 -3.89
C SER A 80 -21.03 -11.07 -5.06
N ARG A 81 -21.24 -11.64 -6.25
CA ARG A 81 -20.51 -11.26 -7.47
C ARG A 81 -20.89 -9.88 -7.97
N MET A 82 -22.20 -9.57 -8.00
CA MET A 82 -22.69 -8.22 -8.31
C MET A 82 -22.09 -7.17 -7.37
N LEU A 83 -22.10 -7.44 -6.05
CA LEU A 83 -21.49 -6.54 -5.08
C LEU A 83 -19.96 -6.42 -5.24
N ALA A 84 -19.26 -7.51 -5.56
CA ALA A 84 -17.82 -7.47 -5.81
C ALA A 84 -17.48 -6.59 -7.02
N LEU A 85 -18.24 -6.74 -8.12
CA LEU A 85 -18.07 -5.99 -9.36
C LEU A 85 -18.41 -4.51 -9.18
N GLU A 86 -19.50 -4.19 -8.48
CA GLU A 86 -19.84 -2.80 -8.14
C GLU A 86 -18.77 -2.13 -7.25
N ASN A 87 -18.14 -2.89 -6.36
CA ASN A 87 -17.06 -2.37 -5.51
C ASN A 87 -15.75 -2.17 -6.28
N GLU A 88 -15.44 -3.02 -7.26
CA GLU A 88 -14.33 -2.82 -8.19
C GLU A 88 -14.57 -1.62 -9.12
N GLU A 89 -15.81 -1.38 -9.55
CA GLU A 89 -16.17 -0.23 -10.38
C GLU A 89 -16.19 1.09 -9.59
N LYS A 90 -16.64 1.08 -8.32
CA LYS A 90 -16.43 2.24 -7.43
C LYS A 90 -14.95 2.54 -7.21
N ALA A 91 -14.08 1.55 -7.34
CA ALA A 91 -12.63 1.73 -7.30
C ALA A 91 -12.02 2.23 -8.62
N SER A 92 -12.81 2.42 -9.69
CA SER A 92 -12.34 2.92 -10.99
C SER A 92 -12.80 4.36 -11.29
N ARG A 93 -13.87 4.85 -10.63
CA ARG A 93 -14.35 6.23 -10.84
C ARG A 93 -13.36 7.23 -10.25
N PRO A 94 -12.93 8.26 -11.01
CA PRO A 94 -11.93 9.19 -10.52
C PRO A 94 -12.54 10.04 -9.40
N THR A 95 -12.03 9.87 -8.19
CA THR A 95 -12.38 10.71 -7.06
C THR A 95 -11.50 11.96 -7.04
N SER A 96 -11.97 13.03 -6.40
CA SER A 96 -11.15 14.20 -6.11
C SER A 96 -10.08 13.94 -5.03
N SER A 97 -10.00 12.71 -4.51
CA SER A 97 -9.13 12.28 -3.43
C SER A 97 -8.01 11.37 -3.94
N VAL A 98 -6.79 11.61 -3.47
CA VAL A 98 -5.58 10.87 -3.83
C VAL A 98 -4.91 10.34 -2.58
N LYS A 99 -4.62 9.04 -2.59
CA LYS A 99 -3.81 8.34 -1.60
C LYS A 99 -2.35 8.35 -2.03
N ILE A 100 -1.47 8.86 -1.17
CA ILE A 100 -0.03 8.91 -1.37
C ILE A 100 0.62 7.93 -0.41
N MET A 101 1.42 7.02 -0.95
CA MET A 101 2.07 5.94 -0.21
C MET A 101 3.59 6.07 -0.22
N HIS A 102 4.22 5.44 0.78
CA HIS A 102 5.66 5.37 0.96
C HIS A 102 6.32 6.74 1.26
N ILE A 103 5.59 7.64 1.91
CA ILE A 103 6.12 8.94 2.28
C ILE A 103 7.18 8.73 3.40
N PRO A 104 8.37 9.35 3.32
CA PRO A 104 9.35 9.19 4.39
C PRO A 104 8.84 9.81 5.70
N ILE A 105 8.99 9.09 6.83
CA ILE A 105 8.52 9.55 8.16
C ILE A 105 8.97 10.98 8.48
N ARG A 106 10.23 11.31 8.14
CA ARG A 106 10.82 12.64 8.41
C ARG A 106 10.04 13.80 7.77
N PHE A 107 9.27 13.49 6.73
CA PHE A 107 8.49 14.47 5.98
C PHE A 107 7.00 14.20 5.98
N LEU A 108 6.54 13.37 6.91
CA LEU A 108 5.13 13.05 7.09
C LEU A 108 4.38 14.18 7.84
N LYS A 109 4.80 15.43 7.62
CA LYS A 109 4.16 16.61 8.18
C LYS A 109 3.16 17.16 7.17
N LYS A 110 1.95 17.46 7.63
CA LYS A 110 0.84 17.97 6.79
C LYS A 110 1.26 19.16 5.92
N GLU A 111 1.99 20.12 6.48
CA GLU A 111 2.44 21.32 5.77
C GLU A 111 3.38 21.02 4.61
N GLN A 112 4.29 20.07 4.80
CA GLN A 112 5.26 19.69 3.77
C GLN A 112 4.58 18.90 2.65
N ILE A 113 3.63 18.02 3.01
CA ILE A 113 2.79 17.31 2.05
C ILE A 113 1.96 18.31 1.26
N LYS A 114 1.25 19.23 1.93
CA LYS A 114 0.50 20.29 1.23
C LYS A 114 1.39 21.12 0.32
N ALA A 115 2.56 21.57 0.78
CA ALA A 115 3.47 22.39 -0.02
C ALA A 115 3.94 21.67 -1.29
N GLN A 116 4.31 20.40 -1.19
CA GLN A 116 4.80 19.61 -2.33
C GLN A 116 3.69 19.31 -3.34
N PHE A 117 2.49 18.97 -2.85
CA PHE A 117 1.37 18.53 -3.68
C PHE A 117 0.47 19.68 -4.19
N ARG A 118 0.70 20.91 -3.72
CA ARG A 118 0.04 22.12 -4.21
C ARG A 118 0.32 22.40 -5.68
N ALA A 119 1.44 21.90 -6.22
CA ALA A 119 1.77 22.03 -7.64
C ALA A 119 0.73 21.39 -8.58
N PHE A 120 -0.02 20.39 -8.09
CA PHE A 120 -1.05 19.71 -8.89
C PHE A 120 -2.43 20.38 -8.82
N GLY A 121 -2.68 21.19 -7.80
CA GLY A 121 -3.95 21.91 -7.60
C GLY A 121 -4.19 22.41 -6.18
N ALA A 122 -5.31 23.09 -5.98
CA ALA A 122 -5.78 23.54 -4.68
C ALA A 122 -6.24 22.34 -3.82
N ILE A 123 -5.65 22.20 -2.64
CA ILE A 123 -5.92 21.13 -1.68
C ILE A 123 -6.94 21.62 -0.66
N GLU A 124 -8.05 20.90 -0.53
CA GLU A 124 -9.12 21.17 0.43
C GLU A 124 -8.79 20.50 1.78
N HIS A 125 -8.69 19.17 1.76
CA HIS A 125 -8.36 18.37 2.94
C HIS A 125 -7.07 17.57 2.75
N CYS A 126 -6.38 17.32 3.86
CA CYS A 126 -5.19 16.48 3.90
C CYS A 126 -5.15 15.77 5.25
N LYS A 127 -5.28 14.44 5.22
CA LYS A 127 -5.08 13.54 6.35
C LYS A 127 -3.77 12.78 6.19
N VAL A 128 -3.13 12.48 7.31
CA VAL A 128 -1.84 11.78 7.32
C VAL A 128 -1.91 10.63 8.31
N ASN A 129 -1.48 9.44 7.88
CA ASN A 129 -1.32 8.26 8.70
C ASN A 129 0.18 8.02 8.96
N MET A 130 0.60 8.29 10.20
CA MET A 130 2.00 8.14 10.63
C MET A 130 2.49 6.70 10.66
N LEU A 131 1.61 5.76 11.00
CA LEU A 131 1.93 4.34 11.16
C LEU A 131 2.20 3.71 9.81
N GLU A 132 1.29 3.89 8.86
CA GLU A 132 1.39 3.31 7.53
C GLU A 132 2.23 4.13 6.56
N ARG A 133 2.64 5.34 6.96
CA ARG A 133 3.41 6.29 6.13
C ARG A 133 2.66 6.67 4.85
N GLN A 134 1.39 6.98 5.02
CA GLN A 134 0.47 7.32 3.96
C GLN A 134 -0.17 8.68 4.23
N ALA A 135 -0.66 9.33 3.18
CA ALA A 135 -1.49 10.51 3.30
C ALA A 135 -2.61 10.47 2.28
N VAL A 136 -3.77 11.00 2.63
CA VAL A 136 -4.88 11.22 1.70
C VAL A 136 -5.04 12.71 1.51
N ILE A 137 -5.05 13.15 0.26
CA ILE A 137 -5.23 14.53 -0.16
C ILE A 137 -6.52 14.62 -0.96
N GLN A 138 -7.43 15.47 -0.52
CA GLN A 138 -8.62 15.82 -1.28
C GLN A 138 -8.37 17.15 -1.99
N TYR A 139 -8.45 17.14 -3.32
CA TYR A 139 -8.35 18.32 -4.14
C TYR A 139 -9.73 18.94 -4.35
N LYS A 140 -9.78 20.25 -4.57
CA LYS A 140 -11.03 20.94 -4.91
C LYS A 140 -11.64 20.45 -6.23
N ASN A 141 -10.81 20.01 -7.17
CA ASN A 141 -11.23 19.53 -8.49
C ASN A 141 -10.66 18.14 -8.77
N GLU A 142 -11.46 17.27 -9.38
CA GLU A 142 -11.08 15.91 -9.81
C GLU A 142 -9.91 15.91 -10.80
N SER A 143 -9.88 16.89 -11.71
CA SER A 143 -8.77 17.05 -12.66
C SER A 143 -7.40 17.21 -11.99
N CYS A 144 -7.34 17.77 -10.78
CA CYS A 144 -6.11 17.87 -9.99
C CYS A 144 -5.65 16.50 -9.47
N ALA A 145 -6.61 15.67 -9.03
CA ALA A 145 -6.34 14.30 -8.58
C ALA A 145 -5.79 13.46 -9.74
N ILE A 146 -6.41 13.55 -10.92
CA ILE A 146 -5.95 12.87 -12.15
C ILE A 146 -4.53 13.31 -12.53
N ARG A 147 -4.21 14.61 -12.46
CA ARG A 147 -2.84 15.09 -12.72
C ARG A 147 -1.83 14.55 -11.73
N CYS A 148 -2.22 14.42 -10.46
CA CYS A 148 -1.37 13.90 -9.40
C CYS A 148 -1.06 12.40 -9.59
N THR A 149 -2.06 11.59 -9.93
CA THR A 149 -1.89 10.13 -10.14
C THR A 149 -1.19 9.80 -11.46
N LYS A 150 -1.47 10.54 -12.54
CA LYS A 150 -0.82 10.35 -13.86
C LYS A 150 0.60 10.90 -13.92
N ALA A 151 1.04 11.69 -12.94
CA ALA A 151 2.42 12.16 -12.90
C ALA A 151 3.36 10.95 -12.76
N ALA A 152 4.12 10.67 -13.82
CA ALA A 152 5.01 9.51 -13.92
C ALA A 152 5.98 9.34 -12.74
N THR A 153 6.25 10.44 -12.02
CA THR A 153 7.06 10.47 -10.82
C THR A 153 6.59 11.60 -9.91
N VAL A 154 5.77 11.28 -8.91
CA VAL A 154 5.57 12.19 -7.79
C VAL A 154 6.84 12.15 -6.95
N PHE A 155 7.68 13.17 -7.13
CA PHE A 155 8.90 13.31 -6.34
C PHE A 155 8.57 14.02 -5.03
N PHE A 156 8.85 13.32 -3.94
CA PHE A 156 8.80 13.88 -2.62
C PHE A 156 10.21 13.90 -2.04
N GLN A 157 10.87 15.06 -2.04
CA GLN A 157 12.20 15.28 -1.46
C GLN A 157 13.22 14.18 -1.84
N ASN A 158 13.43 13.97 -3.15
CA ASN A 158 14.32 12.95 -3.73
C ASN A 158 13.90 11.47 -3.51
N ARG A 159 12.65 11.21 -3.12
CA ARG A 159 12.07 9.85 -3.14
C ARG A 159 10.85 9.77 -4.06
N PHE A 160 10.67 8.58 -4.63
CA PHE A 160 9.47 8.23 -5.35
C PHE A 160 8.40 7.87 -4.34
N VAL A 161 7.28 8.60 -4.37
CA VAL A 161 6.06 8.21 -3.68
C VAL A 161 5.05 7.72 -4.70
N LYS A 162 4.22 6.75 -4.32
CA LYS A 162 3.18 6.21 -5.20
C LYS A 162 1.89 6.99 -4.92
N ALA A 163 1.26 7.51 -5.96
CA ALA A 163 -0.02 8.21 -5.86
C ALA A 163 -1.09 7.38 -6.57
N GLU A 164 -2.17 7.08 -5.88
CA GLU A 164 -3.32 6.31 -6.37
C GLU A 164 -4.60 7.06 -6.02
N PHE A 165 -5.68 6.83 -6.76
CA PHE A 165 -6.98 7.38 -6.37
C PHE A 165 -7.44 6.76 -5.05
N PHE A 166 -8.07 7.59 -4.22
CA PHE A 166 -8.64 7.15 -2.96
C PHE A 166 -10.16 7.09 -3.09
N HIS A 167 -10.72 5.88 -3.00
CA HIS A 167 -12.14 5.62 -3.23
C HIS A 167 -12.95 5.46 -1.92
N GLY A 168 -12.34 5.76 -0.78
CA GLY A 168 -13.02 5.73 0.52
C GLY A 168 -13.56 7.08 0.96
N ILE A 169 -14.33 7.08 2.04
CA ILE A 169 -14.73 8.31 2.75
C ILE A 169 -13.48 8.83 3.48
N LEU A 170 -13.19 10.12 3.36
CA LEU A 170 -12.02 10.71 4.01
C LEU A 170 -12.07 10.54 5.54
N GLU A 171 -13.26 10.50 6.11
CA GLU A 171 -13.52 10.34 7.54
C GLU A 171 -13.05 8.98 8.07
N ASP A 172 -13.31 7.91 7.33
CA ASP A 172 -12.92 6.53 7.65
C ASP A 172 -11.42 6.26 7.51
N PHE A 173 -10.68 7.16 6.84
CA PHE A 173 -9.24 7.01 6.75
C PHE A 173 -8.60 7.17 8.14
N GLU A 174 -8.00 6.08 8.62
CA GLU A 174 -7.21 6.02 9.85
C GLU A 174 -6.05 7.02 9.79
N GLY A 175 -6.29 8.23 10.27
CA GLY A 175 -5.33 9.32 10.16
C GLY A 175 -5.84 10.54 10.91
N ALA A 176 -4.90 11.32 11.45
CA ALA A 176 -5.26 12.51 12.19
C ALA A 176 -5.78 13.61 11.24
N THR A 177 -7.05 13.99 11.42
CA THR A 177 -7.62 15.24 10.88
C THR A 177 -7.17 16.38 11.78
N LEU A 178 -6.20 17.18 11.36
CA LEU A 178 -5.93 18.46 12.03
C LEU A 178 -6.61 19.55 11.22
N ILE A 179 -7.67 20.13 11.77
CA ILE A 179 -8.39 21.26 11.18
C ILE A 179 -7.41 22.42 11.00
N SER A 180 -7.43 23.04 9.82
CA SER A 180 -6.55 24.16 9.51
C SER A 180 -7.13 25.42 10.15
N THR A 181 -6.60 25.87 11.29
CA THR A 181 -6.83 27.24 11.76
C THR A 181 -6.03 28.18 10.87
N GLU A 182 -6.72 28.92 10.00
CA GLU A 182 -6.13 30.00 9.22
C GLU A 182 -5.69 31.13 10.17
N PRO A 183 -4.43 31.61 10.13
CA PRO A 183 -4.12 32.93 10.64
C PRO A 183 -4.39 33.94 9.52
N GLN A 184 -5.46 34.72 9.68
CA GLN A 184 -5.66 35.97 8.95
C GLN A 184 -4.42 36.86 9.17
N LYS A 185 -3.69 37.16 8.09
CA LYS A 185 -2.69 38.24 8.05
C LYS A 185 -3.25 39.39 7.22
N SER A 186 -3.87 40.35 7.91
CA SER A 186 -3.91 41.75 7.49
C SER A 186 -2.77 42.47 8.21
N PHE A 187 -1.70 42.84 7.51
CA PHE A 187 -0.80 43.88 8.00
C PHE A 187 -0.43 44.83 6.87
N GLN A 188 -0.80 46.09 7.11
CA GLN A 188 -0.61 47.27 6.30
C GLN A 188 0.85 47.69 6.25
N ILE A 189 1.18 48.38 5.16
CA ILE A 189 2.38 49.20 4.93
C ILE A 189 2.36 50.41 5.90
N PRO A 190 3.52 50.89 6.37
CA PRO A 190 3.84 52.31 6.12
C PRO A 190 5.29 52.57 5.68
N GLN A 191 5.45 53.72 5.02
CA GLN A 191 6.63 54.25 4.33
C GLN A 191 7.66 54.93 5.27
N SER A 192 8.96 54.74 5.00
CA SER A 192 10.15 55.65 5.04
C SER A 192 10.48 56.50 6.30
N PRO A 193 11.71 57.03 6.56
CA PRO A 193 12.80 57.38 5.63
C PRO A 193 14.27 57.01 6.04
N SER A 194 15.18 57.10 5.06
CA SER A 194 16.68 57.06 5.12
C SER A 194 17.29 58.30 5.83
N PRO A 195 18.60 58.41 6.25
CA PRO A 195 19.86 58.16 5.47
C PRO A 195 21.12 57.79 6.34
N PRO A 196 22.41 58.00 5.96
CA PRO A 196 23.16 57.84 4.70
C PRO A 196 24.34 56.81 4.79
N THR A 197 24.99 56.59 3.65
CA THR A 197 26.19 55.80 3.31
C THR A 197 27.42 55.98 4.25
N PRO A 198 28.37 55.01 4.25
CA PRO A 198 29.60 55.26 3.49
C PRO A 198 30.06 54.09 2.61
N LEU A 199 30.60 54.48 1.46
CA LEU A 199 31.35 53.64 0.53
C LEU A 199 32.56 53.04 1.25
N VAL A 200 32.68 51.71 1.24
CA VAL A 200 33.95 51.02 1.47
C VAL A 200 34.18 50.06 0.30
N SER A 201 35.13 50.44 -0.53
CA SER A 201 35.76 49.65 -1.58
C SER A 201 36.62 48.54 -0.97
N SER A 202 36.40 47.29 -1.40
CA SER A 202 37.35 46.18 -1.22
C SER A 202 37.02 44.98 -2.12
N PRO A 203 38.02 44.14 -2.42
CA PRO A 203 38.32 43.71 -3.78
C PRO A 203 37.54 42.48 -4.25
N GLU A 204 37.15 42.52 -5.52
CA GLU A 204 36.67 41.37 -6.29
C GLU A 204 37.79 40.34 -6.42
N GLY A 205 37.69 39.25 -5.66
CA GLY A 205 38.66 38.16 -5.78
C GLY A 205 38.51 37.11 -4.70
N ASN A 206 37.43 36.30 -4.72
CA ASN A 206 37.40 34.87 -4.33
C ASN A 206 35.99 34.27 -4.09
N ASP A 207 34.91 34.82 -4.63
CA ASP A 207 33.56 34.25 -4.41
C ASP A 207 33.39 32.84 -4.97
N PHE A 208 34.09 32.51 -6.06
CA PHE A 208 34.07 31.16 -6.62
C PHE A 208 34.76 30.13 -5.71
N SER A 209 35.91 30.49 -5.11
CA SER A 209 36.66 29.64 -4.18
C SER A 209 35.84 29.36 -2.91
N LYS A 210 35.20 30.39 -2.35
CA LYS A 210 34.28 30.26 -1.20
C LYS A 210 33.09 29.34 -1.52
N ARG A 211 32.51 29.44 -2.72
CA ARG A 211 31.40 28.58 -3.16
C ARG A 211 31.81 27.12 -3.32
N ILE A 212 32.99 26.84 -3.87
CA ILE A 212 33.52 25.47 -3.99
C ILE A 212 33.71 24.85 -2.61
N GLN A 213 34.30 25.61 -1.68
CA GLN A 213 34.56 25.14 -0.32
C GLN A 213 33.25 24.85 0.44
N GLN A 214 32.22 25.67 0.24
CA GLN A 214 30.87 25.41 0.77
C GLN A 214 30.24 24.14 0.19
N VAL A 215 30.32 23.93 -1.12
CA VAL A 215 29.76 22.72 -1.76
C VAL A 215 30.48 21.46 -1.29
N GLN A 216 31.80 21.50 -1.13
CA GLN A 216 32.58 20.38 -0.58
C GLN A 216 32.20 20.09 0.88
N GLY A 217 32.07 21.13 1.72
CA GLY A 217 31.62 20.96 3.11
C GLY A 217 30.24 20.34 3.23
N VAL A 218 29.29 20.74 2.36
CA VAL A 218 27.94 20.14 2.32
C VAL A 218 28.01 18.67 1.89
N GLN A 219 28.81 18.33 0.87
CA GLN A 219 28.95 16.94 0.43
C GLN A 219 29.59 16.06 1.51
N GLN A 220 30.60 16.56 2.20
CA GLN A 220 31.24 15.86 3.31
C GLN A 220 30.26 15.64 4.48
N ALA A 221 29.51 16.69 4.86
CA ALA A 221 28.50 16.58 5.91
C ALA A 221 27.39 15.56 5.56
N ILE A 222 26.97 15.50 4.29
CA ILE A 222 26.01 14.49 3.81
C ILE A 222 26.62 13.08 3.90
N PHE A 223 27.88 12.91 3.52
CA PHE A 223 28.57 11.62 3.60
C PHE A 223 28.69 11.13 5.05
N GLU A 224 29.15 11.98 5.97
CA GLU A 224 29.28 11.66 7.38
C GLU A 224 27.92 11.36 8.03
N ASN A 225 26.87 12.13 7.70
CA ASN A 225 25.52 11.87 8.19
C ASN A 225 24.96 10.54 7.65
N ASN A 226 25.21 10.22 6.39
CA ASN A 226 24.83 8.93 5.81
C ASN A 226 25.59 7.78 6.49
N GLN A 227 26.88 7.94 6.77
CA GLN A 227 27.67 6.95 7.49
C GLN A 227 27.13 6.71 8.90
N ARG A 228 26.94 7.79 9.68
CA ARG A 228 26.39 7.71 11.05
C ARG A 228 24.99 7.10 11.08
N SER A 229 24.14 7.48 10.14
CA SER A 229 22.78 6.93 10.06
C SER A 229 22.75 5.46 9.65
N ASN A 230 23.71 5.02 8.84
CA ASN A 230 23.83 3.61 8.47
C ASN A 230 24.38 2.77 9.63
N GLU A 231 25.34 3.31 10.39
CA GLU A 231 25.85 2.67 11.61
C GLU A 231 24.78 2.56 12.70
N SER A 232 23.99 3.62 12.92
CA SER A 232 22.89 3.55 13.89
C SER A 232 21.80 2.58 13.45
N PHE A 233 21.49 2.53 12.15
CA PHE A 233 20.59 1.52 11.60
C PHE A 233 21.10 0.09 11.84
N LYS A 234 22.38 -0.17 11.59
CA LYS A 234 23.01 -1.47 11.85
C LYS A 234 22.93 -1.86 13.33
N LYS A 235 23.21 -0.93 14.25
CA LYS A 235 23.10 -1.16 15.70
C LYS A 235 21.66 -1.50 16.10
N ASN A 236 20.71 -0.64 15.74
CA ASN A 236 19.29 -0.85 16.06
C ASN A 236 18.76 -2.18 15.49
N PHE A 237 19.17 -2.54 14.27
CA PHE A 237 18.80 -3.80 13.65
C PHE A 237 19.39 -5.01 14.39
N ASN A 238 20.66 -4.94 14.79
CA ASN A 238 21.31 -6.01 15.55
C ASN A 238 20.71 -6.21 16.93
N GLU A 239 20.32 -5.12 17.61
CA GLU A 239 19.60 -5.18 18.88
C GLU A 239 18.22 -5.83 18.71
N LEU A 240 17.46 -5.42 17.69
CA LEU A 240 16.17 -6.02 17.36
C LEU A 240 16.31 -7.52 17.05
N PHE A 241 17.29 -7.89 16.22
CA PHE A 241 17.58 -9.28 15.89
C PHE A 241 17.89 -10.11 17.14
N SER A 242 18.78 -9.61 17.98
CA SER A 242 19.19 -10.29 19.22
C SER A 242 18.03 -10.45 20.19
N SER A 243 17.17 -9.43 20.29
CA SER A 243 15.94 -9.48 21.09
C SER A 243 14.98 -10.56 20.59
N LYS A 244 14.72 -10.62 19.27
CA LYS A 244 13.89 -11.66 18.66
C LYS A 244 14.47 -13.06 18.82
N GLU A 245 15.80 -13.21 18.71
CA GLU A 245 16.46 -14.50 18.91
C GLU A 245 16.35 -14.99 20.36
N LYS A 246 16.53 -14.10 21.35
CA LYS A 246 16.32 -14.44 22.77
C LYS A 246 14.89 -14.90 23.02
N LEU A 247 13.92 -14.20 22.44
CA LEU A 247 12.51 -14.52 22.59
C LEU A 247 12.15 -15.86 21.92
N LEU A 248 12.70 -16.13 20.72
CA LEU A 248 12.58 -17.44 20.08
C LEU A 248 13.12 -18.57 20.97
N ARG A 249 14.29 -18.38 21.60
CA ARG A 249 14.85 -19.38 22.53
C ARG A 249 13.95 -19.58 23.75
N ALA A 250 13.33 -18.53 24.28
CA ALA A 250 12.38 -18.64 25.38
C ALA A 250 11.14 -19.46 24.96
N HIS A 251 10.56 -19.19 23.79
CA HIS A 251 9.44 -19.99 23.25
C HIS A 251 9.83 -21.45 22.99
N GLN A 252 11.04 -21.71 22.46
CA GLN A 252 11.54 -23.07 22.27
C GLN A 252 11.68 -23.82 23.60
N SER A 253 12.16 -23.15 24.66
CA SER A 253 12.21 -23.73 26.00
C SER A 253 10.81 -24.06 26.53
N LEU A 254 9.83 -23.19 26.28
CA LEU A 254 8.46 -23.41 26.72
C LEU A 254 7.81 -24.59 25.96
N LEU A 255 8.02 -24.68 24.65
CA LEU A 255 7.62 -25.84 23.83
C LEU A 255 8.24 -27.15 24.33
N GLN A 256 9.52 -27.14 24.71
CA GLN A 256 10.17 -28.32 25.28
C GLN A 256 9.58 -28.70 26.64
N ASN A 257 9.24 -27.72 27.48
CA ASN A 257 8.57 -27.97 28.75
C ASN A 257 7.17 -28.54 28.54
N LEU A 258 6.37 -27.98 27.63
CA LEU A 258 5.06 -28.52 27.27
C LEU A 258 5.17 -29.94 26.75
N ARG A 259 6.11 -30.21 25.85
CA ARG A 259 6.38 -31.56 25.34
C ARG A 259 6.73 -32.55 26.45
N ARG A 260 7.52 -32.14 27.46
CA ARG A 260 7.81 -32.99 28.63
C ARG A 260 6.55 -33.26 29.43
N LYS A 261 5.75 -32.22 29.74
CA LYS A 261 4.45 -32.39 30.41
C LYS A 261 3.54 -33.37 29.66
N THR A 262 3.53 -33.35 28.33
CA THR A 262 2.73 -34.29 27.52
C THR A 262 3.23 -35.73 27.59
N LEU A 263 4.55 -35.94 27.73
CA LEU A 263 5.15 -37.27 27.87
C LEU A 263 4.98 -37.86 29.27
N ASP A 264 4.90 -37.00 30.29
CA ASP A 264 4.73 -37.38 31.70
C ASP A 264 3.26 -37.65 32.08
N LEU A 265 2.31 -37.51 31.13
CA LEU A 265 0.90 -37.80 31.35
C LEU A 265 0.65 -39.31 31.55
N PRO A 266 -0.13 -39.71 32.58
CA PRO A 266 -0.55 -41.10 32.72
C PRO A 266 -1.53 -41.48 31.58
N PRO A 267 -1.50 -42.75 31.13
CA PRO A 267 -2.33 -43.21 30.01
C PRO A 267 -3.85 -43.15 30.26
N ASP A 268 -4.28 -43.03 31.52
CA ASP A 268 -5.69 -42.98 31.94
C ASP A 268 -6.24 -41.54 32.11
N ASP A 269 -5.42 -40.50 31.90
CA ASP A 269 -5.80 -39.11 32.16
C ASP A 269 -6.29 -38.43 30.87
N THR A 270 -7.57 -38.65 30.53
CA THR A 270 -8.10 -38.37 29.18
C THR A 270 -8.89 -37.08 29.03
N GLY A 271 -9.08 -36.28 30.09
CA GLY A 271 -10.00 -35.13 30.03
C GLY A 271 -9.31 -33.79 30.28
N THR A 272 -9.22 -33.41 31.54
CA THR A 272 -8.94 -32.03 31.95
C THR A 272 -7.48 -31.59 31.78
N THR A 273 -6.51 -32.48 31.98
CA THR A 273 -5.07 -32.15 31.87
C THR A 273 -4.63 -32.01 30.41
N VAL A 274 -5.16 -32.83 29.52
CA VAL A 274 -4.92 -32.74 28.07
C VAL A 274 -5.51 -31.46 27.49
N GLU A 275 -6.73 -31.09 27.88
CA GLU A 275 -7.37 -29.82 27.48
C GLU A 275 -6.57 -28.60 27.95
N GLN A 276 -6.08 -28.61 29.19
CA GLN A 276 -5.22 -27.53 29.70
C GLN A 276 -3.92 -27.38 28.92
N LEU A 277 -3.27 -28.49 28.56
CA LEU A 277 -2.06 -28.45 27.74
C LEU A 277 -2.33 -27.96 26.32
N ALA A 278 -3.47 -28.33 25.71
CA ALA A 278 -3.87 -27.83 24.41
C ALA A 278 -4.05 -26.31 24.42
N LEU A 279 -4.68 -25.76 25.48
CA LEU A 279 -4.82 -24.32 25.67
C LEU A 279 -3.46 -23.63 25.86
N GLU A 280 -2.54 -24.21 26.64
CA GLU A 280 -1.18 -23.67 26.79
C GLU A 280 -0.42 -23.64 25.44
N PHE A 281 -0.62 -24.64 24.57
CA PHE A 281 -0.04 -24.65 23.22
C PHE A 281 -0.64 -23.56 22.31
N GLU A 282 -1.97 -23.39 22.33
CA GLU A 282 -2.66 -22.39 21.53
C GLU A 282 -2.30 -20.96 21.97
N GLU A 283 -2.20 -20.72 23.28
CA GLU A 283 -1.75 -19.44 23.82
C GLU A 283 -0.29 -19.15 23.40
N LEU A 284 0.57 -20.17 23.45
CA LEU A 284 1.96 -20.03 23.02
C LEU A 284 2.07 -19.70 21.53
N GLN A 285 1.30 -20.37 20.68
CA GLN A 285 1.23 -20.09 19.25
C GLN A 285 0.75 -18.66 18.99
N THR A 286 -0.35 -18.26 19.62
CA THR A 286 -0.90 -16.90 19.53
C THR A 286 0.11 -15.84 19.97
N SER A 287 0.87 -16.13 21.03
CA SER A 287 1.95 -15.25 21.52
C SER A 287 3.09 -15.12 20.50
N MET A 288 3.52 -16.23 19.89
CA MET A 288 4.53 -16.22 18.82
C MET A 288 4.07 -15.41 17.60
N ASP A 289 2.80 -15.51 17.22
CA ASP A 289 2.23 -14.78 16.09
C ASP A 289 2.13 -13.28 16.37
N LYS A 290 1.60 -12.89 17.55
CA LYS A 290 1.53 -11.49 18.00
C LYS A 290 2.91 -10.83 18.03
N LEU A 291 3.93 -11.57 18.43
CA LEU A 291 5.30 -11.09 18.50
C LEU A 291 6.07 -11.30 17.19
N SER A 292 5.44 -11.77 16.12
CA SER A 292 6.06 -12.02 14.81
C SER A 292 7.34 -12.86 14.91
N ILE A 293 7.29 -13.93 15.71
CA ILE A 293 8.37 -14.92 15.89
C ILE A 293 7.99 -16.20 15.13
N THR A 294 7.32 -16.03 14.00
CA THR A 294 7.02 -17.14 13.11
C THR A 294 8.29 -17.58 12.38
N PRO A 295 8.37 -18.85 11.93
CA PRO A 295 9.51 -19.34 11.15
C PRO A 295 9.83 -18.43 9.96
N GLU A 296 8.79 -18.00 9.22
CA GLU A 296 8.93 -17.10 8.08
C GLU A 296 9.51 -15.73 8.46
N ALA A 297 9.00 -15.11 9.52
CA ALA A 297 9.50 -13.83 10.01
C ALA A 297 10.97 -13.93 10.44
N MET A 298 11.33 -14.99 11.17
CA MET A 298 12.70 -15.20 11.63
C MET A 298 13.68 -15.48 10.48
N VAL A 299 13.28 -16.23 9.45
CA VAL A 299 14.07 -16.45 8.23
C VAL A 299 14.30 -15.11 7.52
N ASN A 300 13.26 -14.31 7.36
CA ASN A 300 13.36 -13.00 6.71
C ASN A 300 14.32 -12.05 7.46
N ILE A 301 14.27 -12.02 8.80
CA ILE A 301 15.20 -11.18 9.58
C ILE A 301 16.64 -11.74 9.48
N LYS A 302 16.84 -13.06 9.54
CA LYS A 302 18.17 -13.68 9.36
C LYS A 302 18.75 -13.39 7.98
N LEU A 303 17.94 -13.46 6.93
CA LEU A 303 18.37 -13.19 5.57
C LEU A 303 18.73 -11.70 5.39
N ARG A 304 17.97 -10.79 6.00
CA ARG A 304 18.34 -9.36 6.07
C ARG A 304 19.66 -9.15 6.81
N LYS A 305 19.87 -9.83 7.95
CA LYS A 305 21.13 -9.77 8.70
C LYS A 305 22.30 -10.23 7.85
N LEU A 306 22.16 -11.39 7.20
CA LEU A 306 23.19 -11.96 6.34
C LEU A 306 23.56 -11.01 5.19
N ASN A 307 22.57 -10.37 4.55
CA ASN A 307 22.83 -9.36 3.53
C ASN A 307 23.48 -8.06 4.06
N MET A 308 23.25 -7.72 5.34
CA MET A 308 23.87 -6.54 5.97
C MET A 308 25.32 -6.80 6.36
N ASP A 309 25.62 -8.01 6.82
CA ASP A 309 26.96 -8.45 7.23
C ASP A 309 27.82 -8.79 6.00
N HIS A 310 27.21 -9.37 4.95
CA HIS A 310 27.87 -9.82 3.73
C HIS A 310 27.19 -9.26 2.46
N PRO A 311 27.34 -7.95 2.16
CA PRO A 311 26.58 -7.26 1.11
C PRO A 311 26.83 -7.73 -0.34
N ASN A 312 27.67 -8.76 -0.56
CA ASN A 312 27.98 -9.32 -1.88
C ASN A 312 27.97 -10.86 -1.95
N GLU A 313 27.75 -11.58 -0.85
CA GLU A 313 27.79 -13.06 -0.85
C GLU A 313 26.46 -13.68 -1.29
N LEU A 314 25.35 -12.98 -1.06
CA LEU A 314 24.04 -13.33 -1.58
C LEU A 314 23.58 -12.26 -2.56
N GLU A 315 23.89 -12.43 -3.84
CA GLU A 315 23.18 -11.71 -4.89
C GLU A 315 21.72 -12.20 -4.91
N MET A 316 20.86 -11.62 -4.06
CA MET A 316 19.43 -11.69 -4.29
C MET A 316 19.17 -11.08 -5.66
N LYS A 317 18.80 -11.94 -6.63
CA LYS A 317 18.35 -11.54 -7.97
C LYS A 317 16.97 -10.88 -7.86
N ASP A 318 16.95 -9.71 -7.23
CA ASP A 318 15.79 -8.85 -7.26
C ASP A 318 15.74 -8.23 -8.66
N ALA A 319 14.78 -8.69 -9.48
CA ALA A 319 14.63 -8.31 -10.88
C ALA A 319 14.53 -6.77 -11.04
N ARG A 320 14.01 -6.08 -10.01
CA ARG A 320 13.97 -4.61 -9.95
C ARG A 320 15.34 -3.98 -9.74
N ALA A 321 16.17 -4.54 -8.86
CA ALA A 321 17.53 -4.05 -8.63
C ALA A 321 18.41 -4.26 -9.87
N ALA A 322 18.25 -5.40 -10.56
CA ALA A 322 18.95 -5.69 -11.82
C ALA A 322 18.53 -4.72 -12.95
N ALA A 323 17.24 -4.40 -13.08
CA ALA A 323 16.75 -3.41 -14.03
C ALA A 323 17.28 -1.99 -13.73
N GLY A 324 17.37 -1.63 -12.44
CA GLY A 324 17.96 -0.37 -11.98
C GLY A 324 19.45 -0.23 -12.33
N LYS A 325 20.25 -1.28 -12.07
CA LYS A 325 21.67 -1.34 -12.47
C LYS A 325 21.84 -1.21 -13.99
N LYS A 326 21.00 -1.90 -14.79
CA LYS A 326 21.01 -1.77 -16.27
C LYS A 326 20.69 -0.36 -16.75
N LYS A 327 19.70 0.32 -16.16
CA LYS A 327 19.37 1.72 -16.50
C LYS A 327 20.50 2.69 -16.15
N ARG A 328 21.16 2.52 -15.00
CA ARG A 328 22.32 3.34 -14.59
C ARG A 328 23.54 3.12 -15.50
N ALA A 329 23.81 1.87 -15.89
CA ALA A 329 24.87 1.54 -16.84
C ALA A 329 24.63 2.13 -18.25
N LYS A 330 23.37 2.17 -18.72
CA LYS A 330 23.01 2.85 -19.98
C LYS A 330 23.24 4.37 -19.90
N LYS A 331 22.92 5.01 -18.77
CA LYS A 331 23.18 6.45 -18.60
C LYS A 331 24.67 6.79 -18.54
N SER A 332 25.47 6.00 -17.83
CA SER A 332 26.92 6.24 -17.75
C SER A 332 27.63 6.03 -19.08
N THR A 333 27.22 5.04 -19.87
CA THR A 333 27.75 4.79 -21.23
C THR A 333 27.39 5.91 -22.21
N VAL A 334 26.17 6.45 -22.16
CA VAL A 334 25.78 7.62 -22.95
C VAL A 334 26.61 8.85 -22.59
N LEU A 335 26.87 9.06 -21.29
CA LEU A 335 27.65 10.19 -20.82
C LEU A 335 29.14 10.08 -21.23
N ARG A 336 29.72 8.87 -21.16
CA ARG A 336 31.06 8.58 -21.69
C ARG A 336 31.15 8.81 -23.21
N LYS A 337 30.13 8.40 -23.98
CA LYS A 337 30.07 8.65 -25.44
C LYS A 337 30.00 10.15 -25.75
N LYS A 338 29.23 10.94 -25.00
CA LYS A 338 29.17 12.40 -25.17
C LYS A 338 30.50 13.09 -24.85
N MET A 339 31.16 12.68 -23.76
CA MET A 339 32.50 13.19 -23.40
C MET A 339 33.56 12.88 -24.46
N ARG A 340 33.51 11.68 -25.06
CA ARG A 340 34.45 11.26 -26.11
C ARG A 340 34.24 11.96 -27.46
N ARG A 341 33.06 12.56 -27.71
CA ARG A 341 32.78 13.37 -28.91
C ARG A 341 33.14 14.86 -28.75
N LYS A 342 33.37 15.30 -27.50
CA LYS A 342 33.77 16.68 -27.18
C LYS A 342 35.29 16.85 -27.07
N ARG A 343 36.01 15.75 -26.86
CA ARG A 343 37.45 15.64 -27.13
C ARG A 343 37.63 15.28 -28.59
#